data_AF-A0A535FLR0-F1
#
_entry.id   AF-A0A535FLR0-F1
#
_cell.length_a   1.000
_cell.length_b   1.000
_cell.length_c   1.000
_cell.angle_alpha   90.00
_cell.angle_beta   90.00
_cell.angle_gamma   90.00
#
_symmetry.space_group_name_H-M   'P 1'
#
loop_
_entity.id
_entity.type
_entity.pdbx_description
1 polymer ?
#
loop_
_entity_poly.entity_id
_entity_poly.type
_entity_poly.pdbx_seq_one_letter_code
_entity_poly.pdbx_strand_id
1 'polypeptide(L)'
;MPAPTSFLSPVSAPLEVFAIYARKDNHLRKELDKHLSAMKRQGLIAAWHDSHIQAGTVWANEMTKHLERAHLILLLISPDFLASDDCYNVQMTQALARHEAGEICLLPLLLRPVDWKGTPFEKLACLPSNRVPVTKWANRDEAFVDVANGIRKVAEELSLSLSIDSLSTNLGATQGPQVQSLLLPPNIPDEPYYPLPGREQQLNQLLHVLQDARGPLALTIDGLGGLGKTALSIELVRKALRQGLFERVIGESAQLILFTGGEIIQVREATLDFEHLLDSLARQLGHWELSTLKLEEKKTFLIRHMRQHRYLLLIDNLETMENAHLLVARLRDFLGKTRAIITTRHKVRHDFVHTLSLQGLDQQDSLIFLTKDIEQRGVQQLRDVSRDKLIEIHHITGGAPLAMKLVAAQTRFLDVDLVLKKLQNAGSHLYSYLFSQSWRNLSPTAQRVLIYIGRTVITSVSWEELASVEIANHEDALVAAIDQLVASSLLDVSSTSGRARYSIHQLTRQFVNSDLPEMWRQQGLQ
;
A
#
# COMPACT_ATOMS: atom_id res chain seq x y z
N MET A 1 -24.89 -20.60 53.92
CA MET A 1 -25.26 -19.67 52.83
C MET A 1 -24.03 -18.83 52.50
N PRO A 2 -23.36 -19.04 51.37
CA PRO A 2 -22.33 -18.10 50.93
C PRO A 2 -22.98 -16.93 50.20
N ALA A 3 -22.42 -15.74 50.44
CA ALA A 3 -22.86 -14.45 49.93
C ALA A 3 -22.79 -14.35 48.39
N PRO A 4 -23.60 -13.47 47.75
CA PRO A 4 -23.57 -13.32 46.30
C PRO A 4 -22.28 -12.64 45.87
N THR A 5 -21.43 -13.37 45.15
CA THR A 5 -20.33 -12.81 44.35
C THR A 5 -20.94 -11.92 43.27
N SER A 6 -20.80 -10.62 43.44
CA SER A 6 -21.09 -9.62 42.41
C SER A 6 -20.16 -9.86 41.22
N PHE A 7 -20.72 -10.28 40.08
CA PHE A 7 -20.05 -10.19 38.79
C PHE A 7 -19.89 -8.70 38.44
N LEU A 8 -18.76 -8.11 38.79
CA LEU A 8 -18.32 -6.87 38.16
C LEU A 8 -17.93 -7.21 36.72
N SER A 9 -18.78 -6.83 35.77
CA SER A 9 -18.41 -6.79 34.35
C SER A 9 -17.11 -6.00 34.20
N PRO A 10 -16.15 -6.44 33.36
CA PRO A 10 -14.96 -5.64 33.10
C PRO A 10 -15.41 -4.30 32.53
N VAL A 11 -15.15 -3.22 33.24
CA VAL A 11 -15.41 -1.86 32.77
C VAL A 11 -14.42 -1.61 31.64
N SER A 12 -14.88 -1.77 30.39
CA SER A 12 -14.16 -1.33 29.19
C SER A 12 -13.89 0.17 29.33
N ALA A 13 -12.69 0.60 28.93
CA ALA A 13 -12.35 2.02 28.99
C ALA A 13 -13.37 2.83 28.16
N PRO A 14 -13.87 3.96 28.70
CA PRO A 14 -14.90 4.74 28.01
C PRO A 14 -14.36 5.27 26.66
N LEU A 15 -15.18 5.25 25.59
CA LEU A 15 -14.73 5.60 24.23
C LEU A 15 -14.45 7.11 24.11
N GLU A 16 -13.34 7.47 23.45
CA GLU A 16 -13.09 8.88 23.08
C GLU A 16 -13.82 9.22 21.78
N VAL A 17 -14.68 10.24 21.83
CA VAL A 17 -15.46 10.72 20.68
C VAL A 17 -15.03 12.13 20.32
N PHE A 18 -14.73 12.34 19.04
CA PHE A 18 -14.30 13.63 18.50
C PHE A 18 -15.30 14.14 17.47
N ALA A 19 -15.64 15.44 17.50
CA ALA A 19 -16.57 16.04 16.54
C ALA A 19 -15.89 17.11 15.69
N ILE A 20 -15.95 16.95 14.37
CA ILE A 20 -15.43 17.91 13.37
C ILE A 20 -16.62 18.66 12.77
N TYR A 21 -16.59 19.99 12.83
CA TYR A 21 -17.71 20.81 12.39
C TYR A 21 -17.30 22.25 12.10
N ALA A 22 -18.07 22.92 11.23
CA ALA A 22 -17.86 24.35 10.98
C ALA A 22 -18.30 25.17 12.19
N ARG A 23 -17.55 26.24 12.51
CA ARG A 23 -17.84 27.13 13.66
C ARG A 23 -19.28 27.67 13.66
N LYS A 24 -19.86 27.92 12.47
CA LYS A 24 -21.24 28.40 12.31
C LYS A 24 -22.28 27.37 12.79
N ASP A 25 -21.92 26.09 12.85
CA ASP A 25 -22.78 25.00 13.32
C ASP A 25 -22.62 24.69 14.83
N ASN A 26 -21.91 25.53 15.59
CA ASN A 26 -21.73 25.35 17.04
C ASN A 26 -23.04 25.14 17.80
N HIS A 27 -24.07 25.89 17.44
CA HIS A 27 -25.36 25.79 18.08
C HIS A 27 -25.96 24.38 17.93
N LEU A 28 -25.85 23.75 16.75
CA LEU A 28 -26.34 22.38 16.52
C LEU A 28 -25.46 21.33 17.21
N ARG A 29 -24.14 21.53 17.22
CA ARG A 29 -23.22 20.70 18.01
C ARG A 29 -23.61 20.74 19.49
N LYS A 30 -23.92 21.92 20.03
CA LYS A 30 -24.32 22.10 21.43
C LYS A 30 -25.59 21.34 21.77
N GLU A 31 -26.58 21.35 20.89
CA GLU A 31 -27.79 20.55 21.06
C GLU A 31 -27.49 19.04 21.01
N LEU A 32 -26.69 18.57 20.04
CA LEU A 32 -26.29 17.16 19.95
C LEU A 32 -25.68 16.65 21.27
N ASP A 33 -24.77 17.40 21.87
CA ASP A 33 -24.13 17.03 23.13
C ASP A 33 -25.09 16.87 24.31
N LYS A 34 -26.16 17.69 24.38
CA LYS A 34 -27.23 17.48 25.37
C LYS A 34 -27.86 16.11 25.21
N HIS A 35 -28.16 15.72 23.97
CA HIS A 35 -28.72 14.42 23.62
C HIS A 35 -27.76 13.24 23.89
N LEU A 36 -26.44 13.47 23.92
CA LEU A 36 -25.44 12.46 24.28
C LEU A 36 -25.18 12.34 25.80
N SER A 37 -25.79 13.21 26.63
CA SER A 37 -25.54 13.26 28.08
C SER A 37 -25.82 11.94 28.80
N ALA A 38 -26.81 11.17 28.34
CA ALA A 38 -27.11 9.86 28.90
C ALA A 38 -25.95 8.86 28.69
N MET A 39 -25.33 8.84 27.51
CA MET A 39 -24.20 7.95 27.20
C MET A 39 -22.93 8.34 27.98
N LYS A 40 -22.71 9.64 28.18
CA LYS A 40 -21.61 10.14 29.02
C LYS A 40 -21.76 9.70 30.48
N ARG A 41 -22.96 9.83 31.05
CA ARG A 41 -23.25 9.39 32.43
C ARG A 41 -23.15 7.87 32.61
N GLN A 42 -23.45 7.11 31.55
CA GLN A 42 -23.30 5.66 31.53
C GLN A 42 -21.85 5.20 31.36
N GLY A 43 -20.90 6.12 31.16
CA GLY A 43 -19.49 5.79 30.95
C GLY A 43 -19.22 5.10 29.60
N LEU A 44 -20.15 5.21 28.62
CA LEU A 44 -19.92 4.67 27.28
C LEU A 44 -18.96 5.57 26.48
N ILE A 45 -18.96 6.88 26.77
CA ILE A 45 -18.14 7.89 26.10
C ILE A 45 -17.41 8.71 27.18
N ALA A 46 -16.07 8.76 27.12
CA ALA A 46 -15.19 9.34 28.15
C ALA A 46 -15.04 10.84 28.02
N ALA A 47 -14.78 11.27 26.78
CA ALA A 47 -14.34 12.60 26.46
C ALA A 47 -15.01 13.03 25.17
N TRP A 48 -15.59 14.22 25.20
CA TRP A 48 -16.13 14.91 24.05
C TRP A 48 -15.24 16.13 23.83
N HIS A 49 -14.35 16.03 22.86
CA HIS A 49 -13.48 17.12 22.47
C HIS A 49 -14.05 17.76 21.21
N ASP A 50 -14.26 19.08 21.25
CA ASP A 50 -14.83 19.85 20.14
C ASP A 50 -13.83 20.89 19.64
N SER A 51 -13.38 20.74 18.39
CA SER A 51 -12.52 21.75 17.76
C SER A 51 -13.38 22.78 17.03
N HIS A 52 -13.23 24.05 17.39
CA HIS A 52 -13.71 25.19 16.61
C HIS A 52 -12.57 25.80 15.79
N ILE A 53 -12.77 25.99 14.50
CA ILE A 53 -11.74 26.55 13.62
C ILE A 53 -11.53 28.05 13.90
N GLN A 54 -10.31 28.40 14.30
CA GLN A 54 -9.74 29.75 14.15
C GLN A 54 -8.35 29.60 13.53
N ALA A 55 -8.08 30.36 12.47
CA ALA A 55 -6.80 30.32 11.76
C ALA A 55 -5.62 30.66 12.70
N GLY A 56 -4.66 29.75 12.82
CA GLY A 56 -3.42 29.93 13.60
C GLY A 56 -2.59 28.65 13.76
N THR A 57 -1.26 28.80 13.75
CA THR A 57 -0.25 27.73 13.72
C THR A 57 -0.13 26.87 14.99
N VAL A 58 -0.60 27.36 16.14
CA VAL A 58 -0.56 26.63 17.42
C VAL A 58 -1.68 25.59 17.54
N TRP A 59 -2.76 25.75 16.76
CA TRP A 59 -3.99 24.95 16.84
C TRP A 59 -3.86 23.55 16.20
N ALA A 60 -2.94 23.37 15.25
CA ALA A 60 -2.73 22.09 14.57
C ALA A 60 -2.29 20.98 15.54
N ASN A 61 -1.44 21.30 16.53
CA ASN A 61 -0.82 20.30 17.40
C ASN A 61 -1.73 19.71 18.49
N GLU A 62 -2.71 20.47 19.00
CA GLU A 62 -3.67 19.95 19.98
C GLU A 62 -4.75 19.10 19.32
N MET A 63 -5.14 19.47 18.10
CA MET A 63 -6.14 18.76 17.30
C MET A 63 -5.64 17.39 16.82
N THR A 64 -4.36 17.27 16.42
CA THR A 64 -3.74 15.99 16.07
C THR A 64 -3.78 14.99 17.23
N LYS A 65 -3.51 15.44 18.47
CA LYS A 65 -3.52 14.57 19.66
C LYS A 65 -4.90 13.97 19.94
N HIS A 66 -5.97 14.74 19.71
CA HIS A 66 -7.34 14.27 19.91
C HIS A 66 -7.83 13.40 18.76
N LEU A 67 -7.42 13.71 17.53
CA LEU A 67 -7.64 12.81 16.40
C LEU A 67 -7.01 11.45 16.68
N GLU A 68 -5.73 11.40 17.08
CA GLU A 68 -4.98 10.16 17.37
C GLU A 68 -5.67 9.25 18.40
N ARG A 69 -6.26 9.82 19.45
CA ARG A 69 -6.88 9.07 20.56
C ARG A 69 -8.35 8.72 20.35
N ALA A 70 -9.02 9.40 19.42
CA ALA A 70 -10.44 9.17 19.17
C ALA A 70 -10.67 7.76 18.61
N HIS A 71 -11.65 7.06 19.18
CA HIS A 71 -12.12 5.76 18.67
C HIS A 71 -13.28 5.96 17.69
N LEU A 72 -14.03 7.05 17.85
CA LEU A 72 -15.15 7.45 17.02
C LEU A 72 -15.04 8.94 16.66
N ILE A 73 -15.09 9.26 15.37
CA ILE A 73 -15.09 10.63 14.86
C ILE A 73 -16.43 10.93 14.17
N LEU A 74 -17.09 12.02 14.59
CA LEU A 74 -18.32 12.54 14.01
C LEU A 74 -18.01 13.67 13.03
N LEU A 75 -18.46 13.53 11.78
CA LEU A 75 -18.40 14.62 10.80
C LEU A 75 -19.75 15.34 10.77
N LEU A 76 -19.82 16.55 11.31
CA LEU A 76 -21.07 17.32 11.31
C LEU A 76 -21.20 18.13 10.03
N ILE A 77 -21.82 17.53 9.03
CA ILE A 77 -21.84 17.98 7.64
C ILE A 77 -22.87 19.10 7.44
N SER A 78 -22.43 20.19 6.83
CA SER A 78 -23.23 21.35 6.47
C SER A 78 -22.63 22.07 5.25
N PRO A 79 -23.32 23.06 4.64
CA PRO A 79 -22.72 23.89 3.60
C PRO A 79 -21.43 24.59 4.05
N ASP A 80 -21.37 25.05 5.31
CA ASP A 80 -20.17 25.70 5.83
C ASP A 80 -19.05 24.71 6.18
N PHE A 81 -19.38 23.44 6.40
CA PHE A 81 -18.38 22.37 6.56
C PHE A 81 -17.66 22.10 5.24
N LEU A 82 -18.41 21.98 4.12
CA LEU A 82 -17.81 21.73 2.79
C LEU A 82 -17.09 22.96 2.23
N ALA A 83 -17.55 24.17 2.57
CA ALA A 83 -16.94 25.41 2.08
C ALA A 83 -15.65 25.81 2.82
N SER A 84 -15.22 25.06 3.83
CA SER A 84 -14.02 25.35 4.62
C SER A 84 -12.85 24.49 4.17
N ASP A 85 -11.83 25.10 3.55
CA ASP A 85 -10.60 24.43 3.10
C ASP A 85 -9.87 23.71 4.26
N ASP A 86 -9.95 24.26 5.46
CA ASP A 86 -9.38 23.69 6.68
C ASP A 86 -10.09 22.39 7.13
N CYS A 87 -11.41 22.30 6.93
CA CYS A 87 -12.19 21.08 7.18
C CYS A 87 -11.94 20.02 6.12
N TYR A 88 -11.90 20.43 4.85
CA TYR A 88 -11.98 19.52 3.71
C TYR A 88 -10.63 18.87 3.36
N ASN A 89 -9.49 19.55 3.59
CA ASN A 89 -8.23 19.12 2.99
C ASN A 89 -7.39 18.16 3.84
N VAL A 90 -6.94 18.56 5.04
CA VAL A 90 -5.94 17.77 5.80
C VAL A 90 -6.59 16.82 6.82
N GLN A 91 -7.56 17.32 7.59
CA GLN A 91 -8.12 16.61 8.74
C GLN A 91 -9.12 15.52 8.34
N MET A 92 -9.97 15.81 7.35
CA MET A 92 -10.93 14.87 6.82
C MET A 92 -10.24 13.70 6.10
N THR A 93 -9.20 14.00 5.31
CA THR A 93 -8.37 12.98 4.65
C THR A 93 -7.68 12.07 5.68
N GLN A 94 -7.16 12.62 6.78
CA GLN A 94 -6.57 11.83 7.88
C GLN A 94 -7.60 10.95 8.58
N ALA A 95 -8.78 11.50 8.90
CA ALA A 95 -9.85 10.74 9.54
C ALA A 95 -10.39 9.62 8.63
N LEU A 96 -10.48 9.86 7.32
CA LEU A 96 -10.85 8.87 6.32
C LEU A 96 -9.81 7.76 6.19
N ALA A 97 -8.53 8.10 6.08
CA ALA A 97 -7.47 7.11 5.96
C ALA A 97 -7.44 6.15 7.17
N ARG A 98 -7.61 6.68 8.38
CA ARG A 98 -7.68 5.87 9.61
C ARG A 98 -8.96 5.04 9.71
N HIS A 99 -10.06 5.55 9.18
CA HIS A 99 -11.30 4.79 9.09
C HIS A 99 -11.20 3.63 8.10
N GLU A 100 -10.61 3.88 6.92
CA GLU A 100 -10.33 2.85 5.92
C GLU A 100 -9.33 1.81 6.43
N ALA A 101 -8.40 2.20 7.30
CA ALA A 101 -7.48 1.31 8.00
C ALA A 101 -8.13 0.52 9.16
N GLY A 102 -9.39 0.78 9.50
CA GLY A 102 -10.10 0.15 10.61
C GLY A 102 -9.65 0.59 12.00
N GLU A 103 -8.81 1.63 12.09
CA GLU A 103 -8.27 2.15 13.35
C GLU A 103 -9.29 2.99 14.14
N ILE A 104 -10.20 3.65 13.41
CA ILE A 104 -11.25 4.50 13.98
C ILE A 104 -12.57 4.30 13.23
N CYS A 105 -13.69 4.59 13.86
CA CYS A 105 -14.96 4.71 13.17
C CYS A 105 -15.23 6.16 12.76
N LEU A 106 -15.51 6.43 11.49
CA LEU A 106 -15.90 7.74 10.99
C LEU A 106 -17.39 7.73 10.65
N LEU A 107 -18.14 8.65 11.28
CA LEU A 107 -19.60 8.68 11.18
C LEU A 107 -20.09 10.05 10.68
N PRO A 108 -20.44 10.16 9.40
CA PRO A 108 -21.14 11.31 8.83
C PRO A 108 -22.47 11.62 9.53
N LEU A 109 -22.70 12.89 9.84
CA LEU A 109 -23.94 13.41 10.43
C LEU A 109 -24.40 14.66 9.67
N LEU A 110 -25.49 14.55 8.91
CA LEU A 110 -26.09 15.63 8.13
C LEU A 110 -26.83 16.62 9.04
N LEU A 111 -26.20 17.78 9.31
CA LEU A 111 -26.83 18.86 10.09
C LEU A 111 -27.75 19.73 9.24
N ARG A 112 -27.25 20.18 8.08
CA ARG A 112 -27.93 21.10 7.17
C ARG A 112 -28.01 20.54 5.76
N PRO A 113 -29.01 20.93 4.95
CA PRO A 113 -29.08 20.53 3.56
C PRO A 113 -27.83 20.96 2.82
N VAL A 114 -27.16 20.01 2.18
CA VAL A 114 -25.97 20.23 1.38
C VAL A 114 -25.85 19.10 0.37
N ASP A 115 -25.34 19.40 -0.82
CA ASP A 115 -24.96 18.36 -1.77
C ASP A 115 -23.59 17.82 -1.38
N TRP A 116 -23.57 16.57 -0.94
CA TRP A 116 -22.36 15.87 -0.52
C TRP A 116 -22.09 14.63 -1.40
N LYS A 117 -22.78 14.54 -2.56
CA LYS A 117 -22.47 13.54 -3.57
C LYS A 117 -21.08 13.80 -4.16
N GLY A 118 -20.33 12.72 -4.39
CA GLY A 118 -18.93 12.78 -4.83
C GLY A 118 -17.94 13.14 -3.72
N THR A 119 -18.38 13.34 -2.47
CA THR A 119 -17.45 13.54 -1.36
C THR A 119 -16.83 12.20 -0.92
N PRO A 120 -15.60 12.19 -0.39
CA PRO A 120 -14.92 10.95 0.01
C PRO A 120 -15.66 10.12 1.07
N PHE A 121 -16.58 10.74 1.82
CA PHE A 121 -17.39 10.09 2.86
C PHE A 121 -18.82 9.74 2.40
N GLU A 122 -19.17 9.94 1.12
CA GLU A 122 -20.52 9.66 0.56
C GLU A 122 -21.00 8.22 0.85
N LYS A 123 -20.07 7.25 0.78
CA LYS A 123 -20.38 5.83 0.89
C LYS A 123 -20.49 5.33 2.33
N LEU A 124 -20.15 6.17 3.32
CA LEU A 124 -20.21 5.80 4.72
C LEU A 124 -21.66 5.81 5.24
N ALA A 125 -21.94 4.98 6.25
CA ALA A 125 -23.23 5.05 6.94
C ALA A 125 -23.38 6.44 7.56
N CYS A 126 -24.49 7.13 7.25
CA CYS A 126 -24.71 8.50 7.71
C CYS A 126 -25.93 8.61 8.63
N LEU A 127 -25.87 9.59 9.52
CA LEU A 127 -26.96 9.98 10.41
C LEU A 127 -27.53 11.34 9.98
N PRO A 128 -28.81 11.66 10.27
CA PRO A 128 -29.84 10.76 10.80
C PRO A 128 -30.11 9.54 9.90
N SER A 129 -30.65 8.46 10.46
CA SER A 129 -30.82 7.15 9.82
C SER A 129 -31.61 7.19 8.51
N ASN A 130 -32.54 8.15 8.39
CA ASN A 130 -33.34 8.42 7.20
C ASN A 130 -32.66 9.34 6.16
N ARG A 131 -31.41 9.75 6.41
CA ARG A 131 -30.61 10.68 5.59
C ARG A 131 -31.23 12.07 5.40
N VAL A 132 -32.20 12.45 6.24
CA VAL A 132 -32.78 13.80 6.24
C VAL A 132 -31.96 14.70 7.18
N PRO A 133 -31.42 15.84 6.73
CA PRO A 133 -30.61 16.72 7.57
C PRO A 133 -31.36 17.17 8.82
N VAL A 134 -30.69 17.26 9.97
CA VAL A 134 -31.30 17.59 11.28
C VAL A 134 -32.20 18.84 11.22
N THR A 135 -31.78 19.87 10.49
CA THR A 135 -32.56 21.11 10.34
C THR A 135 -33.84 20.99 9.49
N LYS A 136 -34.06 19.88 8.79
CA LYS A 136 -35.24 19.59 7.96
C LYS A 136 -36.27 18.70 8.65
N TRP A 137 -35.96 18.15 9.82
CA TRP A 137 -36.94 17.42 10.61
C TRP A 137 -38.01 18.37 11.17
N ALA A 138 -39.26 17.89 11.23
CA ALA A 138 -40.36 18.64 11.82
C ALA A 138 -40.09 18.95 13.30
N ASN A 139 -39.50 17.99 14.01
CA ASN A 139 -39.01 18.14 15.37
C ASN A 139 -37.50 17.84 15.41
N ARG A 140 -36.70 18.84 15.80
CA ARG A 140 -35.23 18.70 15.86
C ARG A 140 -34.78 17.79 16.99
N ASP A 141 -35.54 17.71 18.09
CA ASP A 141 -35.19 16.81 19.19
C ASP A 141 -35.36 15.35 18.78
N GLU A 142 -36.38 15.03 17.98
CA GLU A 142 -36.54 13.69 17.39
C GLU A 142 -35.36 13.33 16.47
N ALA A 143 -34.88 14.30 15.68
CA ALA A 143 -33.70 14.12 14.84
C ALA A 143 -32.44 13.82 15.68
N PHE A 144 -32.23 14.56 16.76
CA PHE A 144 -31.09 14.34 17.64
C PHE A 144 -31.21 13.05 18.48
N VAL A 145 -32.42 12.61 18.81
CA VAL A 145 -32.66 11.29 19.44
C VAL A 145 -32.29 10.16 18.48
N ASP A 146 -32.71 10.24 17.21
CA ASP A 146 -32.32 9.27 16.17
C ASP A 146 -30.79 9.22 16.00
N VAL A 147 -30.15 10.39 15.92
CA VAL A 147 -28.69 10.51 15.87
C VAL A 147 -28.03 9.88 17.11
N ALA A 148 -28.52 10.18 18.32
CA ALA A 148 -27.97 9.67 19.56
C ALA A 148 -28.10 8.14 19.65
N ASN A 149 -29.21 7.57 19.17
CA ASN A 149 -29.41 6.13 19.07
C ASN A 149 -28.44 5.49 18.06
N GLY A 150 -28.22 6.14 16.92
CA GLY A 150 -27.23 5.71 15.93
C GLY A 150 -25.81 5.69 16.50
N ILE A 151 -25.40 6.77 17.17
CA ILE A 151 -24.10 6.87 17.85
C ILE A 151 -23.96 5.80 18.94
N ARG A 152 -25.01 5.57 19.73
CA ARG A 152 -25.02 4.54 20.77
C ARG A 152 -24.72 3.16 20.19
N LYS A 153 -25.38 2.79 19.09
CA LYS A 153 -25.19 1.49 18.46
C LYS A 153 -23.73 1.29 18.03
N VAL A 154 -23.16 2.29 17.36
CA VAL A 154 -21.75 2.26 16.92
C VAL A 154 -20.80 2.20 18.13
N ALA A 155 -21.08 2.95 19.19
CA ALA A 155 -20.27 2.95 20.41
C ALA A 155 -20.34 1.60 21.15
N GLU A 156 -21.50 0.95 21.19
CA GLU A 156 -21.65 -0.39 21.80
C GLU A 156 -20.90 -1.45 20.99
N GLU A 157 -20.97 -1.39 19.66
CA GLU A 157 -20.20 -2.27 18.75
C GLU A 157 -18.68 -2.13 18.95
N LEU A 158 -18.19 -0.88 19.04
CA LEU A 158 -16.77 -0.59 19.28
C LEU A 158 -16.31 -0.99 20.70
N SER A 159 -17.16 -0.82 21.71
CA SER A 159 -16.82 -1.22 23.08
C SER A 159 -16.73 -2.75 23.22
N LEU A 160 -17.59 -3.49 22.50
CA LEU A 160 -17.55 -4.94 22.44
C LEU A 160 -16.29 -5.46 21.76
N SER A 161 -15.87 -4.89 20.63
CA SER A 161 -14.63 -5.30 19.96
C SER A 161 -13.40 -5.08 20.85
N LEU A 162 -13.30 -3.92 21.51
CA LEU A 162 -12.21 -3.60 22.44
C LEU A 162 -12.20 -4.48 23.71
N SER A 163 -13.37 -4.93 24.16
CA SER A 163 -13.51 -5.84 25.30
C SER A 163 -13.07 -7.28 24.97
N ILE A 164 -13.32 -7.73 23.73
CA ILE A 164 -12.90 -9.06 23.25
C ILE A 164 -11.36 -9.15 23.15
N ASP A 165 -10.73 -8.07 22.67
CA ASP A 165 -9.25 -7.98 22.59
C ASP A 165 -8.58 -7.98 23.97
N SER A 166 -9.23 -7.39 24.98
CA SER A 166 -8.72 -7.31 26.36
C SER A 166 -9.03 -8.55 27.23
N LEU A 167 -10.05 -9.35 26.87
CA LEU A 167 -10.35 -10.63 27.51
C LEU A 167 -9.47 -11.77 26.98
N SER A 168 -9.09 -11.71 25.69
CA SER A 168 -8.17 -12.67 25.05
C SER A 168 -6.75 -12.60 25.62
N THR A 169 -6.39 -11.52 26.31
CA THR A 169 -5.08 -11.32 26.94
C THR A 169 -4.96 -11.83 28.37
N ASN A 170 -6.08 -12.21 29.05
CA ASN A 170 -6.07 -12.54 30.48
C ASN A 170 -6.32 -14.03 30.83
N LEU A 171 -6.56 -14.91 29.87
CA LEU A 171 -6.70 -16.35 30.11
C LEU A 171 -5.45 -17.12 29.63
N GLY A 172 -4.52 -17.35 30.57
CA GLY A 172 -3.81 -18.62 30.69
C GLY A 172 -2.70 -18.92 29.69
N ALA A 173 -1.47 -18.62 30.11
CA ALA A 173 -0.24 -19.21 29.60
C ALA A 173 -0.32 -20.74 29.49
N THR A 174 -0.19 -21.28 28.28
CA THR A 174 0.69 -22.40 27.89
C THR A 174 0.38 -22.76 26.43
N GLN A 175 1.44 -22.92 25.63
CA GLN A 175 1.48 -23.30 24.19
C GLN A 175 1.68 -22.13 23.20
N GLY A 176 2.94 -21.97 22.76
CA GLY A 176 3.34 -21.40 21.47
C GLY A 176 3.27 -19.86 21.34
N PRO A 177 4.16 -19.24 20.55
CA PRO A 177 4.03 -17.82 20.22
C PRO A 177 2.76 -17.65 19.38
N GLN A 178 1.67 -17.21 20.01
CA GLN A 178 0.48 -16.79 19.28
C GLN A 178 0.77 -15.45 18.62
N VAL A 179 0.85 -15.55 17.30
CA VAL A 179 0.93 -14.48 16.31
C VAL A 179 -0.21 -13.50 16.61
N GLN A 180 0.11 -12.34 17.22
CA GLN A 180 -0.66 -11.13 16.90
C GLN A 180 -0.76 -11.11 15.39
N SER A 181 -1.97 -11.08 14.83
CA SER A 181 -2.16 -10.84 13.42
C SER A 181 -1.51 -9.49 13.11
N LEU A 182 -0.22 -9.52 12.77
CA LEU A 182 0.46 -8.40 12.14
C LEU A 182 -0.35 -8.21 10.87
N LEU A 183 -1.25 -7.22 10.91
CA LEU A 183 -1.78 -6.61 9.70
C LEU A 183 -0.53 -6.16 8.95
N LEU A 184 -0.14 -6.95 7.94
CA LEU A 184 0.92 -6.56 7.04
C LEU A 184 0.48 -5.20 6.48
N PRO A 185 1.38 -4.21 6.38
CA PRO A 185 1.04 -2.95 5.73
C PRO A 185 0.34 -3.25 4.40
N PRO A 186 -0.70 -2.50 3.98
CA PRO A 186 -1.51 -2.80 2.78
C PRO A 186 -0.71 -3.00 1.48
N ASN A 187 0.57 -2.62 1.51
CA ASN A 187 1.53 -2.69 0.42
C ASN A 187 2.37 -4.00 0.40
N ILE A 188 2.21 -4.88 1.39
CA ILE A 188 2.80 -6.22 1.42
C ILE A 188 1.65 -7.22 1.36
N PRO A 189 1.55 -8.02 0.28
CA PRO A 189 0.47 -8.99 0.15
C PRO A 189 0.43 -9.95 1.36
N ASP A 190 -0.77 -10.17 1.90
CA ASP A 190 -0.97 -11.18 2.95
C ASP A 190 -0.65 -12.60 2.43
N GLU A 191 -0.87 -12.82 1.15
CA GLU A 191 -0.55 -14.05 0.45
C GLU A 191 0.93 -14.11 0.03
N PRO A 192 1.54 -15.32 -0.05
CA PRO A 192 2.89 -15.45 -0.56
C PRO A 192 2.97 -14.89 -1.97
N TYR A 193 4.04 -14.14 -2.26
CA TYR A 193 4.43 -13.99 -3.66
C TYR A 193 4.70 -15.42 -4.16
N TYR A 194 3.85 -15.87 -5.07
CA TYR A 194 3.76 -17.20 -5.68
C TYR A 194 5.08 -17.99 -5.65
N PRO A 195 5.09 -19.31 -5.32
CA PRO A 195 6.21 -19.94 -4.65
C PRO A 195 7.51 -19.68 -5.40
N LEU A 196 8.48 -19.10 -4.70
CA LEU A 196 9.82 -18.81 -5.18
C LEU A 196 10.65 -20.10 -5.14
N PRO A 197 10.67 -20.93 -6.20
CA PRO A 197 11.36 -22.21 -6.16
C PRO A 197 12.86 -21.90 -6.04
N GLY A 198 13.59 -22.68 -5.25
CA GLY A 198 15.02 -22.47 -5.11
C GLY A 198 15.46 -21.22 -4.35
N ARG A 199 14.54 -20.48 -3.71
CA ARG A 199 14.88 -19.25 -2.97
C ARG A 199 14.83 -19.38 -1.45
N GLU A 200 14.39 -20.52 -0.93
CA GLU A 200 14.26 -20.74 0.52
C GLU A 200 15.60 -20.69 1.25
N GLN A 201 16.67 -21.22 0.65
CA GLN A 201 18.01 -21.14 1.25
C GLN A 201 18.48 -19.68 1.38
N GLN A 202 18.30 -18.89 0.33
CA GLN A 202 18.66 -17.47 0.32
C GLN A 202 17.78 -16.66 1.28
N LEU A 203 16.48 -16.94 1.36
CA LEU A 203 15.58 -16.32 2.32
C LEU A 203 16.02 -16.61 3.76
N ASN A 204 16.31 -17.86 4.09
CA ASN A 204 16.75 -18.25 5.42
C ASN A 204 18.10 -17.61 5.78
N GLN A 205 19.03 -17.52 4.82
CA GLN A 205 20.30 -16.82 5.01
C GLN A 205 20.09 -15.33 5.31
N LEU A 206 19.31 -14.63 4.50
CA LEU A 206 19.04 -13.20 4.69
C LEU A 206 18.28 -12.92 6.00
N LEU A 207 17.34 -13.79 6.34
CA LEU A 207 16.58 -13.70 7.59
C LEU A 207 17.50 -13.85 8.81
N HIS A 208 18.46 -14.78 8.76
CA HIS A 208 19.46 -14.92 9.82
C HIS A 208 20.29 -13.64 10.01
N VAL A 209 20.64 -12.96 8.91
CA VAL A 209 21.34 -11.67 8.97
C VAL A 209 20.44 -10.58 9.61
N LEU A 210 19.14 -10.55 9.30
CA LEU A 210 18.20 -9.62 9.93
C LEU A 210 18.01 -9.87 11.43
N GLN A 211 18.10 -11.12 11.86
CA GLN A 211 17.97 -11.51 13.27
C GLN A 211 19.18 -11.11 14.11
N ASP A 212 20.37 -10.97 13.51
CA ASP A 212 21.57 -10.57 14.23
C ASP A 212 21.56 -9.06 14.57
N ALA A 213 21.25 -8.75 15.82
CA ALA A 213 21.27 -7.39 16.35
C ALA A 213 22.65 -6.71 16.29
N ARG A 214 23.74 -7.48 16.19
CA ARG A 214 25.12 -6.98 16.02
C ARG A 214 25.63 -7.13 14.58
N GLY A 215 24.82 -7.70 13.72
CA GLY A 215 25.14 -7.91 12.32
C GLY A 215 25.05 -6.62 11.48
N PRO A 216 25.22 -6.76 10.15
CA PRO A 216 25.05 -5.68 9.18
C PRO A 216 23.77 -4.87 9.39
N LEU A 217 23.86 -3.54 9.25
CA LEU A 217 22.70 -2.65 9.35
C LEU A 217 21.83 -2.71 8.10
N ALA A 218 22.41 -3.09 6.96
CA ALA A 218 21.73 -3.13 5.67
C ALA A 218 22.02 -4.42 4.91
N LEU A 219 21.01 -4.86 4.16
CA LEU A 219 21.06 -5.98 3.22
C LEU A 219 20.88 -5.44 1.81
N THR A 220 21.76 -5.83 0.90
CA THR A 220 21.61 -5.56 -0.53
C THR A 220 21.34 -6.86 -1.29
N ILE A 221 20.28 -6.87 -2.09
CA ILE A 221 19.99 -7.90 -3.07
C ILE A 221 20.31 -7.31 -4.44
N ASP A 222 21.46 -7.70 -5.00
CA ASP A 222 21.91 -7.25 -6.32
C ASP A 222 21.68 -8.30 -7.41
N GLY A 223 21.72 -7.88 -8.67
CA GLY A 223 21.63 -8.79 -9.82
C GLY A 223 20.94 -8.17 -11.03
N LEU A 224 20.97 -8.88 -12.15
CA LEU A 224 20.33 -8.44 -13.40
C LEU A 224 18.81 -8.24 -13.23
N GLY A 225 18.21 -7.48 -14.14
CA GLY A 225 16.76 -7.26 -14.16
C GLY A 225 15.99 -8.56 -14.37
N GLY A 226 14.79 -8.67 -13.77
CA GLY A 226 13.90 -9.82 -13.98
C GLY A 226 14.27 -11.12 -13.23
N LEU A 227 15.32 -11.10 -12.38
CA LEU A 227 15.75 -12.26 -11.57
C LEU A 227 14.89 -12.53 -10.31
N GLY A 228 13.96 -11.62 -9.99
CA GLY A 228 13.08 -11.72 -8.83
C GLY A 228 13.60 -11.06 -7.55
N LYS A 229 14.44 -10.01 -7.65
CA LYS A 229 14.97 -9.28 -6.48
C LYS A 229 13.85 -8.68 -5.61
N THR A 230 12.89 -7.99 -6.23
CA THR A 230 11.72 -7.40 -5.57
C THR A 230 10.84 -8.48 -4.93
N ALA A 231 10.62 -9.60 -5.62
CA ALA A 231 9.86 -10.71 -5.05
C ALA A 231 10.55 -11.32 -3.81
N LEU A 232 11.88 -11.48 -3.86
CA LEU A 232 12.69 -11.96 -2.75
C LEU A 232 12.69 -10.98 -1.57
N SER A 233 12.79 -9.67 -1.83
CA SER A 233 12.77 -8.65 -0.77
C SER A 233 11.42 -8.56 -0.08
N ILE A 234 10.32 -8.60 -0.83
CA ILE A 234 8.95 -8.61 -0.28
C ILE A 234 8.73 -9.86 0.58
N GLU A 235 9.14 -11.04 0.11
CA GLU A 235 8.98 -12.28 0.88
C GLU A 235 9.85 -12.28 2.14
N LEU A 236 11.08 -11.75 2.07
CA LEU A 236 11.95 -11.57 3.23
C LEU A 236 11.31 -10.65 4.27
N VAL A 237 10.76 -9.51 3.82
CA VAL A 237 10.04 -8.56 4.68
C VAL A 237 8.86 -9.24 5.36
N ARG A 238 8.05 -9.99 4.60
CA ARG A 238 6.89 -10.72 5.12
C ARG A 238 7.29 -11.72 6.19
N LYS A 239 8.33 -12.53 5.94
CA LYS A 239 8.85 -13.51 6.93
C LYS A 239 9.40 -12.80 8.17
N ALA A 240 10.13 -11.70 8.01
CA ALA A 240 10.69 -10.93 9.13
C ALA A 240 9.59 -10.31 10.02
N LEU A 241 8.53 -9.76 9.42
CA LEU A 241 7.38 -9.23 10.13
C LEU A 241 6.61 -10.32 10.88
N ARG A 242 6.31 -11.45 10.23
CA ARG A 242 5.61 -12.58 10.88
C ARG A 242 6.37 -13.17 12.06
N GLN A 243 7.70 -13.06 12.07
CA GLN A 243 8.56 -13.47 13.18
C GLN A 243 8.70 -12.40 14.28
N GLY A 244 8.05 -11.24 14.15
CA GLY A 244 8.15 -10.15 15.13
C GLY A 244 9.54 -9.51 15.23
N LEU A 245 10.37 -9.65 14.19
CA LEU A 245 11.72 -9.10 14.18
C LEU A 245 11.73 -7.56 14.16
N PHE A 246 10.70 -6.97 13.56
CA PHE A 246 10.51 -5.53 13.41
C PHE A 246 9.07 -5.14 13.72
N GLU A 247 8.89 -3.91 14.21
CA GLU A 247 7.59 -3.34 14.58
C GLU A 247 6.75 -2.97 13.35
N ARG A 248 7.41 -2.50 12.29
CA ARG A 248 6.78 -2.10 11.02
C ARG A 248 7.81 -2.02 9.90
N VAL A 249 7.31 -1.98 8.67
CA VAL A 249 8.09 -1.66 7.47
C VAL A 249 7.86 -0.21 7.06
N ILE A 250 8.91 0.43 6.55
CA ILE A 250 8.91 1.80 6.02
C ILE A 250 9.75 1.85 4.74
N GLY A 251 9.56 2.85 3.88
CA GLY A 251 10.37 3.09 2.67
C GLY A 251 9.58 3.17 1.36
N GLU A 252 10.26 3.57 0.29
CA GLU A 252 9.67 3.93 -1.02
C GLU A 252 8.90 2.79 -1.72
N SER A 253 9.27 1.55 -1.44
CA SER A 253 8.61 0.38 -2.04
C SER A 253 7.31 0.02 -1.33
N ALA A 254 7.10 0.55 -0.13
CA ALA A 254 5.77 0.65 0.46
C ALA A 254 5.08 1.85 -0.22
N GLN A 255 4.47 1.57 -1.38
CA GLN A 255 3.90 2.55 -2.30
C GLN A 255 3.25 3.75 -1.61
N LEU A 256 3.70 4.92 -2.05
CA LEU A 256 3.06 6.22 -1.88
C LEU A 256 1.63 6.15 -2.41
N ILE A 257 0.65 6.02 -1.52
CA ILE A 257 -0.72 6.43 -1.84
C ILE A 257 -0.74 7.96 -1.72
N LEU A 258 -0.52 8.64 -2.84
CA LEU A 258 -0.82 10.05 -2.99
C LEU A 258 -2.11 10.15 -3.83
N PHE A 259 -3.24 10.34 -3.14
CA PHE A 259 -4.38 11.02 -3.73
C PHE A 259 -4.17 12.52 -3.52
N THR A 260 -3.71 13.21 -4.56
CA THR A 260 -3.93 14.65 -4.70
C THR A 260 -5.00 14.81 -5.76
N GLY A 261 -6.12 15.42 -5.38
CA GLY A 261 -7.30 15.54 -6.22
C GLY A 261 -7.00 16.13 -7.59
N GLY A 262 -7.45 15.43 -8.63
CA GLY A 262 -7.85 16.00 -9.92
C GLY A 262 -6.78 16.60 -10.83
N GLU A 263 -5.57 16.87 -10.36
CA GLU A 263 -4.48 17.38 -11.20
C GLU A 263 -3.35 16.36 -11.32
N ILE A 264 -3.11 15.91 -12.55
CA ILE A 264 -1.86 15.25 -12.92
C ILE A 264 -0.76 16.30 -12.80
N ILE A 265 -0.11 16.38 -11.64
CA ILE A 265 1.17 17.04 -11.56
C ILE A 265 2.12 16.17 -12.39
N GLN A 266 2.55 16.68 -13.55
CA GLN A 266 3.73 16.16 -14.22
C GLN A 266 4.92 16.37 -13.28
N VAL A 267 5.15 15.38 -12.41
CA VAL A 267 6.44 15.23 -11.76
C VAL A 267 7.36 14.77 -12.88
N ARG A 268 7.97 15.75 -13.57
CA ARG A 268 9.20 15.56 -14.33
C ARG A 268 10.08 14.66 -13.48
N GLU A 269 10.41 13.47 -13.98
CA GLU A 269 11.35 12.49 -13.41
C GLU A 269 12.02 13.01 -12.14
N ALA A 270 11.32 12.94 -11.00
CA ALA A 270 11.92 13.37 -9.75
C ALA A 270 12.89 12.25 -9.40
N THR A 271 14.13 12.47 -9.77
CA THR A 271 15.24 11.68 -9.25
C THR A 271 15.15 11.75 -7.74
N LEU A 272 14.79 10.60 -7.15
CA LEU A 272 14.66 10.44 -5.71
C LEU A 272 16.02 10.73 -5.09
N ASP A 273 16.17 11.89 -4.45
CA ASP A 273 17.36 12.23 -3.67
C ASP A 273 17.17 11.82 -2.19
N PHE A 274 18.23 11.99 -1.40
CA PHE A 274 18.20 11.64 0.01
C PHE A 274 17.17 12.46 0.81
N GLU A 275 16.87 13.69 0.43
CA GLU A 275 15.92 14.54 1.13
C GLU A 275 14.47 14.07 0.89
N HIS A 276 14.14 13.72 -0.36
CA HIS A 276 12.86 13.12 -0.71
C HIS A 276 12.61 11.82 0.06
N LEU A 277 13.65 10.97 0.21
CA LEU A 277 13.56 9.78 1.05
C LEU A 277 13.20 10.13 2.50
N LEU A 278 13.83 11.15 3.09
CA LEU A 278 13.52 11.57 4.46
C LEU A 278 12.09 12.10 4.59
N ASP A 279 11.60 12.85 3.62
CA ASP A 279 10.22 13.35 3.61
C ASP A 279 9.19 12.23 3.51
N SER A 280 9.48 11.24 2.68
CA SER A 280 8.67 10.03 2.55
C SER A 280 8.62 9.24 3.85
N LEU A 281 9.77 9.03 4.50
CA LEU A 281 9.86 8.35 5.78
C LEU A 281 9.14 9.13 6.90
N ALA A 282 9.32 10.44 6.96
CA ALA A 282 8.63 11.31 7.91
C ALA A 282 7.11 11.16 7.77
N ARG A 283 6.58 11.23 6.55
CA ARG A 283 5.15 11.05 6.26
C ARG A 283 4.65 9.67 6.67
N GLN A 284 5.38 8.61 6.33
CA GLN A 284 4.99 7.24 6.71
C GLN A 284 4.99 7.05 8.23
N LEU A 285 5.88 7.73 8.94
CA LEU A 285 5.95 7.70 10.40
C LEU A 285 4.92 8.64 11.07
N GLY A 286 4.10 9.35 10.30
CA GLY A 286 3.08 10.26 10.81
C GLY A 286 3.57 11.68 11.13
N HIS A 287 4.83 11.99 10.78
CA HIS A 287 5.50 13.26 11.08
C HIS A 287 5.56 14.19 9.86
N TRP A 288 4.40 14.60 9.35
CA TRP A 288 4.31 15.47 8.17
C TRP A 288 4.91 16.86 8.40
N GLU A 289 4.96 17.33 9.65
CA GLU A 289 5.55 18.61 10.05
C GLU A 289 7.03 18.73 9.67
N LEU A 290 7.75 17.60 9.57
CA LEU A 290 9.18 17.56 9.27
C LEU A 290 9.51 17.97 7.83
N SER A 291 8.54 17.90 6.90
CA SER A 291 8.80 18.25 5.50
C SER A 291 9.13 19.73 5.29
N THR A 292 8.76 20.58 6.26
CA THR A 292 9.04 22.02 6.24
C THR A 292 10.36 22.41 6.92
N LEU A 293 10.99 21.46 7.62
CA LEU A 293 12.23 21.69 8.35
C LEU A 293 13.45 21.61 7.44
N LYS A 294 14.55 22.20 7.90
CA LYS A 294 15.85 22.05 7.23
C LYS A 294 16.32 20.60 7.29
N LEU A 295 17.07 20.18 6.27
CA LEU A 295 17.59 18.81 6.11
C LEU A 295 18.26 18.26 7.39
N GLU A 296 19.10 19.04 8.06
CA GLU A 296 19.83 18.59 9.26
C GLU A 296 18.90 18.40 10.49
N GLU A 297 17.87 19.22 10.63
CA GLU A 297 16.88 19.11 11.71
C GLU A 297 16.01 17.87 11.49
N LYS A 298 15.52 17.69 10.25
CA LYS A 298 14.79 16.52 9.78
C LYS A 298 15.57 15.23 10.03
N LYS A 299 16.84 15.22 9.61
CA LYS A 299 17.77 14.10 9.82
C LYS A 299 17.94 13.78 11.31
N THR A 300 18.19 14.79 12.14
CA THR A 300 18.39 14.60 13.58
C THR A 300 17.17 13.98 14.26
N PHE A 301 15.97 14.46 13.91
CA PHE A 301 14.72 13.91 14.41
C PHE A 301 14.55 12.44 14.02
N LEU A 302 14.66 12.14 12.72
CA LEU A 302 14.45 10.79 12.20
C LEU A 302 15.49 9.81 12.75
N ILE A 303 16.76 10.21 12.87
CA ILE A 303 17.82 9.38 13.51
C ILE A 303 17.42 9.00 14.94
N ARG A 304 16.93 9.97 15.74
CA ARG A 304 16.51 9.70 17.12
C ARG A 304 15.35 8.70 17.14
N HIS A 305 14.38 8.87 16.26
CA HIS A 305 13.22 8.01 16.15
C HIS A 305 13.61 6.58 15.71
N MET A 306 14.48 6.42 14.70
CA MET A 306 14.98 5.13 14.22
C MET A 306 15.89 4.39 15.21
N ARG A 307 16.45 5.08 16.20
CA ARG A 307 17.19 4.46 17.31
C ARG A 307 16.28 3.94 18.42
N GLN A 308 15.07 4.48 18.54
CA GLN A 308 14.10 4.08 19.56
C GLN A 308 13.29 2.86 19.11
N HIS A 309 12.98 2.78 17.82
CA HIS A 309 12.14 1.74 17.23
C HIS A 309 12.92 0.76 16.34
N ARG A 310 12.41 -0.47 16.22
CA ARG A 310 12.95 -1.50 15.32
C ARG A 310 12.14 -1.54 14.03
N TYR A 311 12.51 -0.72 13.05
CA TYR A 311 11.86 -0.75 11.74
C TYR A 311 12.64 -1.57 10.71
N LEU A 312 11.94 -1.96 9.65
CA LEU A 312 12.54 -2.52 8.45
C LEU A 312 12.36 -1.53 7.29
N LEU A 313 13.45 -0.89 6.87
CA LEU A 313 13.47 0.05 5.76
C LEU A 313 13.61 -0.71 4.43
N LEU A 314 12.65 -0.61 3.53
CA LEU A 314 12.69 -1.22 2.20
C LEU A 314 12.96 -0.16 1.11
N ILE A 315 14.07 -0.33 0.38
CA ILE A 315 14.47 0.51 -0.75
C ILE A 315 14.61 -0.37 -2.00
N ASP A 316 13.56 -0.47 -2.80
CA ASP A 316 13.55 -1.24 -4.06
C ASP A 316 14.01 -0.36 -5.23
N ASN A 317 14.69 -0.98 -6.20
CA ASN A 317 15.21 -0.34 -7.42
C ASN A 317 16.08 0.89 -7.18
N LEU A 318 17.09 0.77 -6.31
CA LEU A 318 18.01 1.88 -5.98
C LEU A 318 18.60 2.59 -7.22
N GLU A 319 18.77 1.90 -8.36
CA GLU A 319 19.28 2.50 -9.59
C GLU A 319 18.42 3.65 -10.18
N THR A 320 17.17 3.81 -9.75
CA THR A 320 16.31 4.93 -10.16
C THR A 320 16.64 6.22 -9.39
N MET A 321 17.43 6.13 -8.33
CA MET A 321 17.81 7.25 -7.47
C MET A 321 19.10 7.92 -7.98
N GLU A 322 19.12 9.25 -7.98
CA GLU A 322 20.36 9.98 -8.21
C GLU A 322 21.35 9.73 -7.07
N ASN A 323 22.62 9.53 -7.43
CA ASN A 323 23.67 9.29 -6.45
C ASN A 323 23.39 8.11 -5.50
N ALA A 324 22.72 7.06 -5.99
CA ALA A 324 22.44 5.80 -5.31
C ALA A 324 23.53 5.32 -4.32
N HIS A 325 24.79 5.35 -4.76
CA HIS A 325 25.95 4.95 -3.96
C HIS A 325 26.19 5.86 -2.72
N LEU A 326 26.00 7.17 -2.86
CA LEU A 326 26.09 8.12 -1.72
C LEU A 326 24.93 7.94 -0.76
N LEU A 327 23.74 7.60 -1.26
CA LEU A 327 22.57 7.37 -0.42
C LEU A 327 22.81 6.21 0.54
N VAL A 328 23.31 5.08 0.03
CA VAL A 328 23.58 3.93 0.90
C VAL A 328 24.59 4.30 1.97
N ALA A 329 25.67 4.99 1.63
CA ALA A 329 26.64 5.47 2.62
C ALA A 329 26.00 6.32 3.74
N ARG A 330 25.06 7.20 3.40
CA ARG A 330 24.33 8.05 4.37
C ARG A 330 23.39 7.28 5.29
N LEU A 331 22.94 6.08 4.90
CA LEU A 331 22.08 5.24 5.74
C LEU A 331 22.79 4.74 7.02
N ARG A 332 24.13 4.66 7.02
CA ARG A 332 24.89 4.14 8.17
C ARG A 332 24.52 4.86 9.47
N ASP A 333 24.55 6.19 9.45
CA ASP A 333 24.30 7.01 10.63
C ASP A 333 22.81 7.09 10.98
N PHE A 334 21.97 6.69 10.02
CA PHE A 334 20.52 6.80 10.05
C PHE A 334 19.83 5.60 10.69
N LEU A 335 20.29 4.39 10.39
CA LEU A 335 19.53 3.17 10.67
C LEU A 335 19.43 2.83 12.16
N GLY A 336 20.47 3.01 12.98
CA GLY A 336 20.35 2.75 14.43
C GLY A 336 19.89 1.31 14.74
N LYS A 337 18.68 1.13 15.29
CA LYS A 337 18.04 -0.18 15.53
C LYS A 337 17.23 -0.69 14.32
N THR A 338 16.92 0.20 13.39
CA THR A 338 16.32 -0.12 12.09
C THR A 338 17.31 -0.91 11.25
N ARG A 339 16.80 -1.80 10.39
CA ARG A 339 17.58 -2.49 9.36
C ARG A 339 17.06 -2.10 7.98
N ALA A 340 17.93 -2.07 6.98
CA ALA A 340 17.52 -1.80 5.60
C ALA A 340 17.60 -3.05 4.72
N ILE A 341 16.63 -3.22 3.81
CA ILE A 341 16.69 -4.12 2.67
C ILE A 341 16.68 -3.24 1.43
N ILE A 342 17.67 -3.43 0.57
CA ILE A 342 17.91 -2.63 -0.62
C ILE A 342 17.96 -3.57 -1.82
N THR A 343 17.21 -3.31 -2.87
CA THR A 343 17.36 -4.02 -4.14
C THR A 343 17.98 -3.10 -5.18
N THR A 344 18.86 -3.65 -6.02
CA THR A 344 19.57 -2.87 -7.03
C THR A 344 20.10 -3.72 -8.17
N ARG A 345 20.36 -3.11 -9.34
CA ARG A 345 21.13 -3.74 -10.42
C ARG A 345 22.64 -3.69 -10.21
N HIS A 346 23.15 -2.78 -9.38
CA HIS A 346 24.57 -2.53 -9.21
C HIS A 346 25.08 -3.04 -7.87
N LYS A 347 26.31 -3.58 -7.82
CA LYS A 347 26.90 -4.01 -6.56
C LYS A 347 27.20 -2.79 -5.68
N VAL A 348 26.76 -2.85 -4.43
CA VAL A 348 27.03 -1.81 -3.42
C VAL A 348 27.85 -2.42 -2.30
N ARG A 349 28.97 -1.79 -1.93
CA ARG A 349 29.89 -2.31 -0.93
C ARG A 349 30.16 -1.26 0.16
N HIS A 350 29.71 -1.56 1.37
CA HIS A 350 30.08 -0.85 2.58
C HIS A 350 30.27 -1.85 3.73
N ASP A 351 31.01 -1.47 4.77
CA ASP A 351 31.31 -2.30 5.94
C ASP A 351 30.09 -2.70 6.78
N PHE A 352 29.00 -1.92 6.71
CA PHE A 352 27.73 -2.21 7.38
C PHE A 352 26.68 -2.89 6.47
N VAL A 353 27.06 -3.24 5.24
CA VAL A 353 26.15 -3.82 4.23
C VAL A 353 26.55 -5.28 3.96
N HIS A 354 25.59 -6.19 4.06
CA HIS A 354 25.73 -7.57 3.57
C HIS A 354 25.02 -7.72 2.23
N THR A 355 25.71 -8.33 1.26
CA THR A 355 25.27 -8.39 -0.13
C THR A 355 25.00 -9.83 -0.55
N LEU A 356 23.82 -10.04 -1.12
CA LEU A 356 23.45 -11.25 -1.85
C LEU A 356 23.33 -10.93 -3.34
N SER A 357 24.19 -11.52 -4.16
CA SER A 357 24.08 -11.45 -5.62
C SER A 357 23.14 -12.53 -6.14
N LEU A 358 21.94 -12.12 -6.56
CA LEU A 358 20.92 -13.02 -7.09
C LEU A 358 21.29 -13.48 -8.51
N GLN A 359 21.27 -14.79 -8.72
CA GLN A 359 21.44 -15.42 -10.03
C GLN A 359 20.10 -15.94 -10.55
N GLY A 360 20.06 -16.39 -11.81
CA GLY A 360 18.93 -17.15 -12.34
C GLY A 360 18.60 -18.37 -11.49
N LEU A 361 17.38 -18.86 -11.61
CA LEU A 361 16.98 -20.15 -11.04
C LEU A 361 17.83 -21.25 -11.67
N ASP A 362 18.15 -22.28 -10.90
CA ASP A 362 18.77 -23.46 -11.48
C ASP A 362 17.79 -24.18 -12.41
N GLN A 363 18.27 -25.18 -13.13
CA GLN A 363 17.44 -25.90 -14.08
C GLN A 363 16.22 -26.56 -13.40
N GLN A 364 16.39 -27.21 -12.25
CA GLN A 364 15.30 -27.93 -11.58
C GLN A 364 14.23 -26.95 -11.09
N ASP A 365 14.64 -25.85 -10.47
CA ASP A 365 13.76 -24.80 -10.00
C ASP A 365 13.09 -24.05 -11.14
N SER A 366 13.78 -23.87 -12.28
CA SER A 366 13.20 -23.29 -13.49
C SER A 366 12.08 -24.14 -14.06
N LEU A 367 12.24 -25.46 -14.08
CA LEU A 367 11.20 -26.39 -14.51
C LEU A 367 9.98 -26.30 -13.58
N ILE A 368 10.19 -26.35 -12.26
CA ILE A 368 9.12 -26.19 -11.27
C ILE A 368 8.40 -24.86 -11.44
N PHE A 369 9.16 -23.77 -11.62
CA PHE A 369 8.63 -22.43 -11.82
C PHE A 369 7.74 -22.35 -13.07
N LEU A 370 8.25 -22.83 -14.21
CA LEU A 370 7.52 -22.83 -15.48
C LEU A 370 6.25 -23.68 -15.41
N THR A 371 6.34 -24.92 -14.88
CA THR A 371 5.17 -25.80 -14.74
C THR A 371 4.08 -25.14 -13.89
N LYS A 372 4.45 -24.55 -12.75
CA LYS A 372 3.49 -23.83 -11.91
C LYS A 372 2.89 -22.64 -12.64
N ASP A 373 3.72 -21.77 -13.22
CA ASP A 373 3.24 -20.57 -13.94
C ASP A 373 2.26 -20.94 -15.06
N ILE A 374 2.52 -22.04 -15.78
CA ILE A 374 1.61 -22.62 -16.79
C ILE A 374 0.27 -23.06 -16.19
N GLU A 375 0.31 -23.79 -15.07
CA GLU A 375 -0.87 -24.31 -14.40
C GLU A 375 -1.84 -23.20 -13.95
N GLN A 376 -1.33 -22.10 -13.36
CA GLN A 376 -2.19 -20.97 -12.98
C GLN A 376 -2.86 -20.32 -14.17
N ARG A 377 -2.14 -20.22 -15.28
CA ARG A 377 -2.61 -19.50 -16.47
C ARG A 377 -3.65 -20.28 -17.27
N GLY A 378 -3.97 -21.50 -16.85
CA GLY A 378 -4.99 -22.34 -17.48
C GLY A 378 -4.67 -22.72 -18.93
N VAL A 379 -3.40 -22.69 -19.33
CA VAL A 379 -3.01 -22.87 -20.75
C VAL A 379 -3.04 -24.35 -21.10
N GLN A 380 -4.04 -24.80 -21.87
CA GLN A 380 -4.07 -26.17 -22.39
C GLN A 380 -2.92 -26.46 -23.36
N GLN A 381 -2.49 -25.48 -24.17
CA GLN A 381 -1.43 -25.64 -25.17
C GLN A 381 -0.02 -25.85 -24.59
N LEU A 382 0.22 -25.43 -23.34
CA LEU A 382 1.52 -25.62 -22.67
C LEU A 382 1.62 -26.96 -21.94
N ARG A 383 0.52 -27.70 -21.76
CA ARG A 383 0.54 -29.05 -21.17
C ARG A 383 1.25 -30.07 -22.06
N ASP A 384 1.42 -29.78 -23.35
CA ASP A 384 2.08 -30.64 -24.33
C ASP A 384 3.54 -30.25 -24.61
N VAL A 385 4.10 -29.24 -23.92
CA VAL A 385 5.51 -28.86 -24.09
C VAL A 385 6.42 -29.89 -23.43
N SER A 386 7.29 -30.51 -24.23
CA SER A 386 8.22 -31.52 -23.72
C SER A 386 9.19 -30.94 -22.70
N ARG A 387 9.65 -31.79 -21.78
CA ARG A 387 10.66 -31.42 -20.77
C ARG A 387 11.91 -30.80 -21.40
N ASP A 388 12.33 -31.30 -22.56
CA ASP A 388 13.51 -30.80 -23.29
C ASP A 388 13.34 -29.35 -23.72
N LYS A 389 12.13 -28.96 -24.12
CA LYS A 389 11.82 -27.56 -24.49
C LYS A 389 11.83 -26.63 -23.29
N LEU A 390 11.37 -27.09 -22.13
CA LEU A 390 11.48 -26.31 -20.88
C LEU A 390 12.94 -26.10 -20.47
N ILE A 391 13.80 -27.10 -20.68
CA ILE A 391 15.25 -26.99 -20.45
C ILE A 391 15.88 -26.00 -21.43
N GLU A 392 15.46 -26.01 -22.70
CA GLU A 392 15.90 -25.05 -23.71
C GLU A 392 15.52 -23.60 -23.33
N ILE A 393 14.29 -23.38 -22.82
CA ILE A 393 13.86 -22.08 -22.27
C ILE A 393 14.77 -21.65 -21.12
N HIS A 394 15.08 -22.55 -20.17
CA HIS A 394 15.99 -22.26 -19.07
C HIS A 394 17.36 -21.80 -19.57
N HIS A 395 17.95 -22.51 -20.54
CA HIS A 395 19.26 -22.15 -21.08
C HIS A 395 19.27 -20.80 -21.79
N ILE A 396 18.28 -20.51 -22.63
CA ILE A 396 18.18 -19.23 -23.36
C ILE A 396 17.97 -18.05 -22.40
N THR A 397 17.15 -18.24 -21.37
CA THR A 397 16.81 -17.18 -20.41
C THR A 397 17.78 -17.07 -19.25
N GLY A 398 18.75 -17.98 -19.14
CA GLY A 398 19.64 -18.10 -17.98
C GLY A 398 18.89 -18.32 -16.66
N GLY A 399 17.71 -18.93 -16.71
CA GLY A 399 16.84 -19.15 -15.55
C GLY A 399 16.22 -17.87 -14.96
N ALA A 400 16.15 -16.76 -15.71
CA ALA A 400 15.53 -15.52 -15.23
C ALA A 400 13.99 -15.63 -15.21
N PRO A 401 13.32 -15.54 -14.04
CA PRO A 401 11.87 -15.76 -13.92
C PRO A 401 11.01 -14.90 -14.86
N LEU A 402 11.29 -13.60 -14.98
CA LEU A 402 10.51 -12.75 -15.88
C LEU A 402 10.70 -13.12 -17.34
N ALA A 403 11.93 -13.44 -17.76
CA ALA A 403 12.19 -13.84 -19.14
C ALA A 403 11.48 -15.16 -19.45
N MET A 404 11.53 -16.13 -18.53
CA MET A 404 10.79 -17.39 -18.64
C MET A 404 9.27 -17.17 -18.77
N LYS A 405 8.69 -16.27 -17.96
CA LYS A 405 7.27 -15.88 -18.05
C LYS A 405 6.92 -15.26 -19.42
N LEU A 406 7.76 -14.36 -19.93
CA LEU A 406 7.56 -13.72 -21.23
C LEU A 406 7.67 -14.72 -22.39
N VAL A 407 8.62 -15.65 -22.33
CA VAL A 407 8.74 -16.74 -23.32
C VAL A 407 7.49 -17.62 -23.29
N ALA A 408 7.10 -18.10 -22.11
CA ALA A 408 5.89 -18.92 -21.93
C ALA A 408 4.60 -18.19 -22.35
N ALA A 409 4.55 -16.87 -22.22
CA ALA A 409 3.43 -16.08 -22.72
C ALA A 409 3.36 -16.06 -24.26
N GLN A 410 4.51 -16.02 -24.95
CA GLN A 410 4.54 -16.00 -26.43
C GLN A 410 4.09 -17.32 -27.05
N THR A 411 4.31 -18.45 -26.37
CA THR A 411 3.91 -19.78 -26.86
C THR A 411 2.39 -19.97 -26.91
N ARG A 412 1.60 -19.03 -26.38
CA ARG A 412 0.15 -18.98 -26.56
C ARG A 412 -0.26 -18.63 -27.98
N PHE A 413 0.59 -17.90 -28.70
CA PHE A 413 0.29 -17.34 -30.02
C PHE A 413 1.20 -17.90 -31.11
N LEU A 414 2.35 -18.45 -30.73
CA LEU A 414 3.38 -18.94 -31.64
C LEU A 414 3.80 -20.34 -31.23
N ASP A 415 4.20 -21.13 -32.23
CA ASP A 415 4.84 -22.42 -31.99
C ASP A 415 6.12 -22.26 -31.17
N VAL A 416 6.34 -23.19 -30.22
CA VAL A 416 7.46 -23.13 -29.26
C VAL A 416 8.80 -23.17 -29.99
N ASP A 417 8.95 -24.00 -31.02
CA ASP A 417 10.21 -24.09 -31.78
C ASP A 417 10.51 -22.78 -32.52
N LEU A 418 9.48 -22.13 -33.05
CA LEU A 418 9.62 -20.82 -33.68
C LEU A 418 10.05 -19.75 -32.66
N VAL A 419 9.48 -19.75 -31.46
CA VAL A 419 9.86 -18.82 -30.38
C VAL A 419 11.32 -19.03 -30.01
N LEU A 420 11.73 -20.26 -29.71
CA LEU A 420 13.09 -20.60 -29.28
C LEU A 420 14.12 -20.26 -30.37
N LYS A 421 13.84 -20.61 -31.63
CA LYS A 421 14.71 -20.27 -32.77
C LYS A 421 14.93 -18.76 -32.90
N LYS A 422 13.88 -17.94 -32.71
CA LYS A 422 14.02 -16.49 -32.78
C LYS A 422 14.79 -15.92 -31.59
N LEU A 423 14.64 -16.50 -30.40
CA LEU A 423 15.33 -16.03 -29.18
C LEU A 423 16.82 -16.32 -29.20
N GLN A 424 17.25 -17.44 -29.80
CA GLN A 424 18.67 -17.74 -30.00
C GLN A 424 19.42 -16.60 -30.76
N ASN A 425 18.71 -15.90 -31.65
CA ASN A 425 19.27 -14.78 -32.41
C ASN A 425 19.26 -13.44 -31.65
N ALA A 426 18.54 -13.33 -30.52
CA ALA A 426 18.38 -12.07 -29.80
C ALA A 426 19.60 -11.70 -28.94
N GLY A 427 20.43 -12.68 -28.55
CA GLY A 427 21.66 -12.46 -27.78
C GLY A 427 21.46 -11.56 -26.55
N SER A 428 22.26 -10.50 -26.44
CA SER A 428 22.20 -9.51 -25.34
C SER A 428 20.92 -8.66 -25.32
N HIS A 429 20.13 -8.65 -26.39
CA HIS A 429 18.90 -7.87 -26.52
C HIS A 429 17.64 -8.69 -26.21
N LEU A 430 17.78 -9.78 -25.45
CA LEU A 430 16.70 -10.72 -25.10
C LEU A 430 15.41 -10.01 -24.64
N TYR A 431 15.50 -9.11 -23.66
CA TYR A 431 14.32 -8.42 -23.12
C TYR A 431 13.67 -7.50 -24.13
N SER A 432 14.45 -6.68 -24.84
CA SER A 432 13.93 -5.78 -25.87
C SER A 432 13.18 -6.57 -26.93
N TYR A 433 13.78 -7.67 -27.41
CA TYR A 433 13.12 -8.58 -28.34
C TYR A 433 11.82 -9.18 -27.78
N LEU A 434 11.84 -9.71 -26.55
CA LEU A 434 10.66 -10.32 -25.91
C LEU A 434 9.51 -9.32 -25.79
N PHE A 435 9.79 -8.10 -25.30
CA PHE A 435 8.78 -7.06 -25.17
C PHE A 435 8.26 -6.56 -26.52
N SER A 436 9.13 -6.34 -27.51
CA SER A 436 8.71 -5.94 -28.86
C SER A 436 7.78 -6.95 -29.51
N GLN A 437 8.04 -8.26 -29.34
CA GLN A 437 7.16 -9.30 -29.87
C GLN A 437 5.80 -9.30 -29.16
N SER A 438 5.80 -9.25 -27.82
CA SER A 438 4.55 -9.19 -27.06
C SER A 438 3.73 -7.95 -27.43
N TRP A 439 4.38 -6.77 -27.55
CA TRP A 439 3.76 -5.51 -27.96
C TRP A 439 3.02 -5.58 -29.30
N ARG A 440 3.63 -6.21 -30.31
CA ARG A 440 3.04 -6.33 -31.66
C ARG A 440 1.77 -7.19 -31.68
N ASN A 441 1.62 -8.09 -30.71
CA ASN A 441 0.47 -8.97 -30.60
C ASN A 441 -0.66 -8.38 -29.74
N LEU A 442 -0.46 -7.20 -29.14
CA LEU A 442 -1.48 -6.53 -28.33
C LEU A 442 -2.54 -5.85 -29.19
N SER A 443 -3.78 -5.86 -28.72
CA SER A 443 -4.84 -5.01 -29.26
C SER A 443 -4.52 -3.53 -29.05
N PRO A 444 -5.08 -2.61 -29.87
CA PRO A 444 -4.90 -1.17 -29.67
C PRO A 444 -5.29 -0.70 -28.26
N THR A 445 -6.34 -1.27 -27.68
CA THR A 445 -6.76 -0.96 -26.30
C THR A 445 -5.71 -1.42 -25.28
N ALA A 446 -5.20 -2.65 -25.40
CA ALA A 446 -4.14 -3.16 -24.53
C ALA A 446 -2.83 -2.35 -24.64
N GLN A 447 -2.47 -1.92 -25.85
CA GLN A 447 -1.34 -1.03 -26.08
C GLN A 447 -1.52 0.30 -25.34
N ARG A 448 -2.70 0.91 -25.41
CA ARG A 448 -3.01 2.17 -24.71
C ARG A 448 -2.97 2.01 -23.18
N VAL A 449 -3.56 0.93 -22.64
CA VAL A 449 -3.49 0.62 -21.21
C VAL A 449 -2.03 0.49 -20.75
N LEU A 450 -1.21 -0.25 -21.51
CA LEU A 450 0.20 -0.46 -21.17
C LEU A 450 1.01 0.85 -21.22
N ILE A 451 0.78 1.69 -22.24
CA ILE A 451 1.39 3.03 -22.33
C ILE A 451 0.96 3.89 -21.15
N TYR A 452 -0.33 3.90 -20.82
CA TYR A 452 -0.88 4.70 -19.73
C TYR A 452 -0.17 4.34 -18.41
N ILE A 453 -0.21 3.07 -18.01
CA ILE A 453 0.43 2.60 -16.77
C ILE A 453 1.95 2.81 -16.80
N GLY A 454 2.59 2.66 -17.97
CA GLY A 454 4.05 2.88 -18.10
C GLY A 454 4.49 4.34 -17.97
N ARG A 455 3.59 5.28 -18.28
CA ARG A 455 3.85 6.72 -18.18
C ARG A 455 3.35 7.36 -16.89
N THR A 456 2.47 6.69 -16.13
CA THR A 456 2.07 7.20 -14.81
C THR A 456 3.22 7.14 -13.83
N VAL A 457 3.31 8.12 -12.93
CA VAL A 457 4.28 8.12 -11.82
C VAL A 457 3.92 7.04 -10.78
N ILE A 458 2.65 6.64 -10.76
CA ILE A 458 2.12 5.65 -9.82
C ILE A 458 2.58 4.24 -10.23
N THR A 459 3.00 3.45 -9.24
CA THR A 459 3.49 2.08 -9.41
C THR A 459 2.37 1.06 -9.66
N SER A 460 1.14 1.38 -9.23
CA SER A 460 -0.05 0.58 -9.50
C SER A 460 -1.28 1.47 -9.73
N VAL A 461 -2.18 1.03 -10.60
CA VAL A 461 -3.37 1.76 -11.05
C VAL A 461 -4.61 0.96 -10.63
N SER A 462 -5.68 1.64 -10.20
CA SER A 462 -6.94 0.96 -9.85
C SER A 462 -7.83 0.73 -11.08
N TRP A 463 -8.83 -0.14 -10.95
CA TRP A 463 -9.84 -0.32 -12.00
C TRP A 463 -10.57 0.99 -12.32
N GLU A 464 -10.98 1.72 -11.28
CA GLU A 464 -11.72 2.97 -11.42
C GLU A 464 -10.91 4.03 -12.17
N GLU A 465 -9.61 4.11 -11.90
CA GLU A 465 -8.69 4.99 -12.63
C GLU A 465 -8.61 4.61 -14.12
N LEU A 466 -8.37 3.33 -14.45
CA LEU A 466 -8.34 2.87 -15.83
C LEU A 466 -9.67 3.10 -16.58
N ALA A 467 -10.79 2.88 -15.89
CA ALA A 467 -12.12 3.08 -16.45
C ALA A 467 -12.42 4.57 -16.72
N SER A 468 -11.85 5.48 -15.91
CA SER A 468 -12.09 6.92 -16.02
C SER A 468 -11.34 7.62 -17.17
N VAL A 469 -10.26 7.02 -17.68
CA VAL A 469 -9.32 7.71 -18.61
C VAL A 469 -9.73 7.55 -20.08
N GLU A 470 -10.94 7.10 -20.37
CA GLU A 470 -11.47 6.88 -21.74
C GLU A 470 -10.50 6.07 -22.65
N ILE A 471 -9.70 5.17 -22.05
CA ILE A 471 -8.70 4.37 -22.76
C ILE A 471 -9.38 3.38 -23.72
N ALA A 472 -10.55 2.88 -23.30
CA ALA A 472 -11.39 1.94 -24.03
C ALA A 472 -12.76 2.55 -24.32
N ASN A 473 -13.37 2.16 -25.44
CA ASN A 473 -14.69 2.65 -25.84
C ASN A 473 -15.83 2.09 -24.98
N HIS A 474 -15.62 0.93 -24.34
CA HIS A 474 -16.58 0.26 -23.46
C HIS A 474 -15.82 -0.62 -22.46
N GLU A 475 -16.45 -0.91 -21.30
CA GLU A 475 -15.82 -1.67 -20.21
C GLU A 475 -15.33 -3.06 -20.65
N ASP A 476 -16.10 -3.78 -21.48
CA ASP A 476 -15.69 -5.11 -21.95
C ASP A 476 -14.35 -5.10 -22.73
N ALA A 477 -14.06 -4.01 -23.45
CA ALA A 477 -12.79 -3.88 -24.17
C ALA A 477 -11.64 -3.61 -23.20
N LEU A 478 -11.91 -2.92 -22.09
CA LEU A 478 -10.93 -2.72 -21.03
C LEU A 478 -10.64 -4.03 -20.30
N VAL A 479 -11.67 -4.81 -19.96
CA VAL A 479 -11.51 -6.16 -19.37
C VAL A 479 -10.67 -7.05 -20.30
N ALA A 480 -11.05 -7.15 -21.58
CA ALA A 480 -10.32 -7.96 -22.56
C ALA A 480 -8.86 -7.49 -22.75
N ALA A 481 -8.61 -6.18 -22.69
CA ALA A 481 -7.27 -5.61 -22.76
C ALA A 481 -6.42 -5.97 -21.53
N ILE A 482 -6.99 -5.89 -20.33
CA ILE A 482 -6.32 -6.31 -19.09
C ILE A 482 -6.01 -7.80 -19.14
N ASP A 483 -6.98 -8.64 -19.49
CA ASP A 483 -6.78 -10.09 -19.63
C ASP A 483 -5.68 -10.42 -20.64
N GLN A 484 -5.64 -9.71 -21.77
CA GLN A 484 -4.59 -9.86 -22.78
C GLN A 484 -3.20 -9.48 -22.24
N LEU A 485 -3.09 -8.39 -21.47
CA LEU A 485 -1.83 -7.95 -20.89
C LEU A 485 -1.32 -8.90 -19.79
N VAL A 486 -2.23 -9.41 -18.95
CA VAL A 486 -1.93 -10.43 -17.93
C VAL A 486 -1.47 -11.72 -18.60
N ALA A 487 -2.21 -12.19 -19.62
CA ALA A 487 -1.83 -13.37 -20.39
C ALA A 487 -0.46 -13.23 -21.06
N SER A 488 -0.07 -11.99 -21.43
CA SER A 488 1.20 -11.64 -22.05
C SER A 488 2.35 -11.41 -21.06
N SER A 489 2.13 -11.54 -19.75
CA SER A 489 3.10 -11.18 -18.69
C SER A 489 3.60 -9.74 -18.75
N LEU A 490 2.77 -8.83 -19.24
CA LEU A 490 3.07 -7.40 -19.28
C LEU A 490 2.41 -6.64 -18.13
N LEU A 491 1.42 -7.26 -17.46
CA LEU A 491 0.67 -6.69 -16.35
C LEU A 491 0.53 -7.72 -15.22
N ASP A 492 0.81 -7.29 -14.00
CA ASP A 492 0.58 -8.04 -12.77
C ASP A 492 -0.68 -7.50 -12.08
N VAL A 493 -1.50 -8.43 -11.56
CA VAL A 493 -2.71 -8.11 -10.79
C VAL A 493 -2.47 -8.51 -9.34
N SER A 494 -2.62 -7.56 -8.44
CA SER A 494 -2.63 -7.79 -6.99
C SER A 494 -3.98 -7.36 -6.41
N SER A 495 -4.35 -7.95 -5.26
CA SER A 495 -5.51 -7.49 -4.50
C SER A 495 -5.04 -6.76 -3.25
N THR A 496 -5.49 -5.53 -3.06
CA THR A 496 -5.27 -4.75 -1.84
C THR A 496 -6.63 -4.39 -1.27
N SER A 497 -6.91 -4.83 -0.05
CA SER A 497 -8.21 -4.61 0.62
C SER A 497 -9.42 -5.06 -0.22
N GLY A 498 -9.27 -6.17 -0.95
CA GLY A 498 -10.31 -6.73 -1.81
C GLY A 498 -10.53 -6.01 -3.14
N ARG A 499 -9.70 -5.01 -3.48
CA ARG A 499 -9.73 -4.31 -4.78
C ARG A 499 -8.53 -4.68 -5.63
N ALA A 500 -8.79 -4.93 -6.91
CA ALA A 500 -7.75 -5.20 -7.89
C ALA A 500 -6.87 -3.96 -8.13
N ARG A 501 -5.57 -4.18 -8.13
CA ARG A 501 -4.52 -3.20 -8.47
C ARG A 501 -3.70 -3.76 -9.63
N TYR A 502 -3.48 -2.92 -10.62
CA TYR A 502 -2.78 -3.26 -11.86
C TYR A 502 -1.41 -2.61 -11.87
N SER A 503 -0.35 -3.40 -12.00
CA SER A 503 1.03 -2.88 -12.01
C SER A 503 1.84 -3.53 -13.13
N ILE A 504 2.90 -2.85 -13.56
CA ILE A 504 3.81 -3.39 -14.57
C ILE A 504 5.23 -3.51 -13.99
N HIS A 505 5.96 -4.52 -14.43
CA HIS A 505 7.35 -4.70 -14.04
C HIS A 505 8.24 -3.55 -14.56
N GLN A 506 9.28 -3.18 -13.81
CA GLN A 506 10.17 -2.05 -14.16
C GLN A 506 10.82 -2.19 -15.54
N LEU A 507 11.18 -3.41 -15.96
CA LEU A 507 11.68 -3.66 -17.32
C LEU A 507 10.61 -3.43 -18.40
N THR A 508 9.34 -3.73 -18.12
CA THR A 508 8.22 -3.40 -19.02
C THR A 508 8.03 -1.88 -19.10
N ARG A 509 8.14 -1.17 -17.97
CA ARG A 509 8.11 0.29 -17.91
C ARG A 509 9.27 0.92 -18.70
N GLN A 510 10.48 0.39 -18.54
CA GLN A 510 11.65 0.79 -19.33
C GLN A 510 11.41 0.59 -20.83
N PHE A 511 10.84 -0.54 -21.23
CA PHE A 511 10.49 -0.77 -22.63
C PHE A 511 9.49 0.27 -23.15
N VAL A 512 8.43 0.59 -22.40
CA VAL A 512 7.43 1.60 -22.80
C VAL A 512 8.03 3.00 -22.92
N ASN A 513 8.97 3.36 -22.03
CA ASN A 513 9.49 4.73 -21.94
C ASN A 513 10.78 4.96 -22.77
N SER A 514 11.48 3.90 -23.17
CA SER A 514 12.76 4.01 -23.90
C SER A 514 12.72 3.27 -25.24
N ASP A 515 12.59 1.94 -25.21
CA ASP A 515 12.68 1.09 -26.41
C ASP A 515 11.54 1.38 -27.41
N LEU A 516 10.31 1.51 -26.93
CA LEU A 516 9.13 1.72 -27.78
C LEU A 516 9.18 3.07 -28.54
N PRO A 517 9.49 4.22 -27.90
CA PRO A 517 9.75 5.47 -28.62
C PRO A 517 10.90 5.39 -29.63
N GLU A 518 11.94 4.60 -29.35
CA GLU A 518 13.02 4.38 -30.32
C GLU A 518 12.54 3.58 -31.54
N MET A 519 11.77 2.51 -31.31
CA MET A 519 11.15 1.71 -32.37
C MET A 519 10.24 2.54 -33.28
N TRP A 520 9.42 3.43 -32.72
CA TRP A 520 8.57 4.33 -33.50
C TRP A 520 9.37 5.32 -34.34
N ARG A 521 10.43 5.92 -33.77
CA ARG A 521 11.33 6.80 -34.52
C ARG A 521 11.98 6.09 -35.70
N GLN A 522 12.40 4.84 -35.53
CA GLN A 522 12.94 4.02 -36.63
C GLN A 522 11.91 3.71 -37.72
N GLN A 523 10.62 3.74 -37.38
CA GLN A 523 9.50 3.55 -38.31
C GLN A 523 8.94 4.87 -38.89
N GLY A 524 9.55 6.01 -38.55
CA GLY A 524 9.09 7.33 -39.01
C GLY A 524 7.84 7.85 -38.31
N LEU A 525 7.46 7.28 -37.17
CA LEU A 525 6.34 7.72 -36.34
C LEU A 525 6.88 8.67 -35.25
N GLN A 526 6.19 9.80 -35.01
CA GLN A 526 6.53 10.77 -33.97
C GLN A 526 5.81 10.48 -32.66
#